data_AF-A0A1M3HE87-F1
#
_entry.id   AF-A0A1M3HE87-F1
#
_cell.length_a   1.000
_cell.length_b   1.000
_cell.length_c   1.000
_cell.angle_alpha   90.00
_cell.angle_beta   90.00
_cell.angle_gamma   90.00
#
_symmetry.space_group_name_H-M   'P 1'
#
loop_
_entity.id
_entity.type
_entity.pdbx_description
1 polymer ?
#
loop_
_entity_poly.entity_id
_entity_poly.type
_entity_poly.pdbx_seq_one_letter_code
_entity_poly.pdbx_strand_id
1 'polypeptide(L)'
;MFDEEYQDDIRAANKEFLASAIKRSEDAVMPKQILLSPLEKTPSSNVDISHLSRESLELYITKAGLPYTYDAADFHNFLQRQELLVKDGAGKLVPTGLCLLLFGENPRLTYPQAVVKAEIRHKNTDPGIKDFNDPLVLLPEKIEHWLKEVIPSIISREHFARTENYEYPIPVLREAIVNAIVHRDYDIEQAKVYIIIEEDAITVKSPGAPVKPIKWGSWKKEALE
;
A
#
# COMPACT_ATOMS: atom_id res chain seq x y z
N MET A 1 10.00 -13.35 -10.17
CA MET A 1 11.14 -13.53 -9.25
C MET A 1 12.37 -13.10 -10.03
N PHE A 2 13.33 -12.40 -9.41
CA PHE A 2 14.57 -12.03 -10.12
C PHE A 2 15.37 -13.28 -10.48
N ASP A 3 16.15 -13.19 -11.56
CA ASP A 3 17.11 -14.22 -11.92
C ASP A 3 18.11 -14.43 -10.77
N GLU A 4 18.54 -15.68 -10.60
CA GLU A 4 19.33 -16.11 -9.45
C GLU A 4 20.60 -15.27 -9.25
N GLU A 5 21.22 -14.83 -10.35
CA GLU A 5 22.41 -13.96 -10.36
C GLU A 5 22.20 -12.62 -9.65
N TYR A 6 21.03 -11.98 -9.80
CA TYR A 6 20.76 -10.68 -9.16
C TYR A 6 20.29 -10.80 -7.72
N GLN A 7 19.86 -12.00 -7.29
CA GLN A 7 19.37 -12.18 -5.92
C GLN A 7 20.49 -12.00 -4.89
N ASP A 8 21.70 -12.45 -5.20
CA ASP A 8 22.84 -12.33 -4.29
C ASP A 8 23.34 -10.90 -4.18
N ASP A 9 23.37 -10.16 -5.30
CA ASP A 9 23.70 -8.73 -5.30
C ASP A 9 22.68 -7.90 -4.51
N ILE A 10 21.38 -8.17 -4.70
CA ILE A 10 20.30 -7.54 -3.92
C ILE A 10 20.47 -7.84 -2.43
N ARG A 11 20.82 -9.07 -2.04
CA ARG A 11 21.05 -9.44 -0.63
C ARG A 11 22.28 -8.75 -0.05
N ALA A 12 23.36 -8.67 -0.82
CA ALA A 12 24.59 -8.01 -0.39
C ALA A 12 24.34 -6.51 -0.16
N ALA A 13 23.68 -5.84 -1.10
CA ALA A 13 23.32 -4.42 -0.99
C ALA A 13 22.37 -4.15 0.20
N ASN A 14 21.45 -5.07 0.48
CA ASN A 14 20.46 -4.93 1.58
C ASN A 14 20.89 -5.61 2.89
N LYS A 15 22.15 -6.02 3.05
CA LYS A 15 22.59 -6.87 4.19
C LYS A 15 22.28 -6.26 5.55
N GLU A 16 22.58 -4.97 5.74
CA GLU A 16 22.34 -4.28 7.01
C GLU A 16 20.84 -4.11 7.29
N PHE A 17 20.07 -3.79 6.24
CA PHE A 17 18.61 -3.73 6.33
C PHE A 17 18.04 -5.09 6.76
N LEU A 18 18.43 -6.17 6.09
CA LEU A 18 17.97 -7.53 6.39
C LEU A 18 18.36 -7.96 7.80
N ALA A 19 19.58 -7.68 8.25
CA ALA A 19 20.01 -7.96 9.62
C ALA A 19 19.15 -7.21 10.66
N SER A 20 18.86 -5.92 10.40
CA SER A 20 17.97 -5.13 11.26
C SER A 20 16.52 -5.63 11.25
N ALA A 21 16.04 -6.11 10.10
CA ALA A 21 14.68 -6.61 9.94
C ALA A 21 14.51 -7.96 10.66
N ILE A 22 15.51 -8.84 10.55
CA ILE A 22 15.56 -10.12 11.29
C ILE A 22 15.55 -9.84 12.79
N LYS A 23 16.44 -8.98 13.29
CA LYS A 23 16.47 -8.62 14.71
C LYS A 23 15.14 -8.06 15.20
N ARG A 24 14.54 -7.12 14.47
CA ARG A 24 13.20 -6.57 14.77
C ARG A 24 12.11 -7.64 14.78
N SER A 25 12.23 -8.66 13.93
CA SER A 25 11.28 -9.78 13.87
C SER A 25 11.45 -10.80 15.00
N GLU A 26 12.69 -10.98 15.49
CA GLU A 26 13.01 -11.79 16.65
C GLU A 26 12.54 -11.10 17.94
N ASP A 27 12.76 -9.78 18.04
CA ASP A 27 12.30 -8.92 19.13
C ASP A 27 10.77 -8.79 19.18
N ALA A 28 10.06 -9.06 18.07
CA ALA A 28 8.61 -9.17 18.06
C ALA A 28 8.19 -10.49 18.75
N VAL A 29 8.20 -10.55 20.08
CA VAL A 29 8.14 -11.80 20.85
C VAL A 29 6.92 -12.70 20.53
N MET A 30 5.78 -12.18 20.07
CA MET A 30 4.61 -13.01 19.72
C MET A 30 4.07 -12.68 18.32
N PRO A 31 3.51 -13.66 17.57
CA PRO A 31 2.68 -13.32 16.42
C PRO A 31 1.55 -12.41 16.92
N LYS A 32 1.59 -11.14 16.55
CA LYS A 32 0.48 -10.22 16.79
C LYS A 32 -0.69 -10.80 15.99
N GLN A 33 -1.73 -11.28 16.68
CA GLN A 33 -2.95 -11.66 16.00
C GLN A 33 -3.39 -10.45 15.20
N ILE A 34 -3.65 -10.62 13.89
CA ILE A 34 -4.16 -9.55 13.04
C ILE A 34 -5.60 -9.31 13.48
N LEU A 35 -5.74 -8.49 14.51
CA LEU A 35 -7.00 -7.98 15.02
C LEU A 35 -7.14 -6.59 14.48
N LEU A 36 -8.25 -6.33 13.79
CA LEU A 36 -8.57 -4.97 13.38
C LEU A 36 -8.63 -4.08 14.62
N SER A 37 -8.00 -2.92 14.53
CA SER A 37 -7.98 -1.96 15.60
C SER A 37 -9.36 -1.36 15.87
N PRO A 38 -9.55 -0.72 17.03
CA PRO A 38 -10.79 0.01 17.29
C PRO A 38 -11.08 1.03 16.20
N LEU A 39 -10.08 1.74 15.68
CA LEU A 39 -10.28 2.71 14.60
C LEU A 39 -10.78 2.02 13.33
N GLU A 40 -10.23 0.86 12.99
CA GLU A 40 -10.61 0.10 11.79
C GLU A 40 -12.03 -0.44 11.86
N LYS A 41 -12.48 -0.85 13.06
CA LYS A 41 -13.83 -1.39 13.28
C LYS A 41 -14.90 -0.33 13.54
N THR A 42 -14.52 0.81 14.12
CA THR A 42 -15.51 1.76 14.64
C THR A 42 -16.28 2.39 13.47
N PRO A 43 -17.62 2.28 13.45
CA PRO A 43 -18.44 2.97 12.48
C PRO A 43 -18.39 4.47 12.77
N SER A 44 -18.10 5.27 11.75
CA SER A 44 -18.13 6.72 11.91
C SER A 44 -19.59 7.19 11.91
N SER A 45 -20.14 7.55 13.07
CA SER A 45 -21.56 7.90 13.24
C SER A 45 -22.04 9.06 12.37
N ASN A 46 -21.12 9.91 11.91
CA ASN A 46 -21.39 11.08 11.07
C ASN A 46 -21.12 10.84 9.58
N VAL A 47 -20.78 9.60 9.20
CA VAL A 47 -20.41 9.24 7.84
C VAL A 47 -21.34 8.14 7.35
N ASP A 48 -21.76 8.25 6.09
CA ASP A 48 -22.55 7.23 5.42
C ASP A 48 -21.96 6.91 4.05
N ILE A 49 -22.62 5.99 3.34
CA ILE A 49 -22.17 5.47 2.06
C ILE A 49 -21.98 6.55 0.97
N SER A 50 -22.58 7.73 1.10
CA SER A 50 -22.41 8.80 0.10
C SER A 50 -21.05 9.48 0.17
N HIS A 51 -20.27 9.22 1.22
CA HIS A 51 -18.91 9.75 1.40
C HIS A 51 -17.84 8.79 0.86
N LEU A 52 -18.25 7.70 0.21
CA LEU A 52 -17.37 6.76 -0.47
C LEU A 52 -17.12 7.23 -1.90
N SER A 53 -15.85 7.20 -2.31
CA SER A 53 -15.41 7.54 -3.65
C SER A 53 -15.89 6.49 -4.65
N ARG A 54 -16.72 6.91 -5.59
CA ARG A 54 -17.16 6.07 -6.72
C ARG A 54 -15.96 5.48 -7.48
N GLU A 55 -14.97 6.30 -7.81
CA GLU A 55 -13.76 5.89 -8.53
C GLU A 55 -13.07 4.72 -7.82
N SER A 56 -12.93 4.82 -6.49
CA SER A 56 -12.28 3.79 -5.68
C SER A 56 -13.06 2.47 -5.65
N LEU A 57 -14.39 2.53 -5.56
CA LEU A 57 -15.27 1.36 -5.55
C LEU A 57 -15.30 0.67 -6.93
N GLU A 58 -15.42 1.45 -8.00
CA GLU A 58 -15.41 0.96 -9.38
C GLU A 58 -14.06 0.33 -9.74
N LEU A 59 -12.95 0.94 -9.31
CA LEU A 59 -11.63 0.36 -9.48
C LEU A 59 -11.52 -0.99 -8.75
N TYR A 60 -11.97 -1.07 -7.51
CA TYR A 60 -11.94 -2.30 -6.74
C TYR A 60 -12.78 -3.41 -7.38
N ILE A 61 -14.01 -3.11 -7.78
CA ILE A 61 -14.88 -4.07 -8.50
C ILE A 61 -14.18 -4.60 -9.75
N THR A 62 -13.60 -3.70 -10.55
CA THR A 62 -12.93 -4.04 -11.80
C THR A 62 -11.69 -4.92 -11.55
N LYS A 63 -10.82 -4.51 -10.62
CA LYS A 63 -9.57 -5.23 -10.31
C LYS A 63 -9.81 -6.57 -9.62
N ALA A 64 -10.84 -6.67 -8.81
CA ALA A 64 -11.22 -7.92 -8.14
C ALA A 64 -12.09 -8.83 -9.02
N GLY A 65 -12.49 -8.39 -10.22
CA GLY A 65 -13.33 -9.18 -11.13
C GLY A 65 -14.72 -9.46 -10.57
N LEU A 66 -15.28 -8.53 -9.81
CA LEU A 66 -16.56 -8.72 -9.13
C LEU A 66 -17.74 -8.45 -10.07
N PRO A 67 -18.79 -9.28 -10.05
CA PRO A 67 -19.95 -9.15 -10.94
C PRO A 67 -20.99 -8.15 -10.40
N TYR A 68 -20.56 -6.97 -9.95
CA TYR A 68 -21.42 -5.98 -9.32
C TYR A 68 -21.26 -4.58 -9.93
N THR A 69 -22.24 -3.70 -9.69
CA THR A 69 -22.07 -2.25 -9.82
C THR A 69 -21.84 -1.64 -8.44
N TYR A 70 -21.18 -0.49 -8.37
CA TYR A 70 -20.78 0.14 -7.10
C TYR A 70 -21.97 0.56 -6.22
N ASP A 71 -23.15 0.74 -6.80
CA ASP A 71 -24.40 1.16 -6.13
C ASP A 71 -25.38 0.01 -5.91
N ALA A 72 -25.07 -1.20 -6.39
CA ALA A 72 -25.95 -2.35 -6.25
C ALA A 72 -26.11 -2.76 -4.79
N ALA A 73 -27.34 -3.11 -4.39
CA ALA A 73 -27.62 -3.66 -3.06
C ALA A 73 -26.80 -4.93 -2.76
N ASP A 74 -26.57 -5.77 -3.77
CA ASP A 74 -25.74 -6.97 -3.63
C ASP A 74 -24.27 -6.64 -3.36
N PHE A 75 -23.76 -5.53 -3.90
CA PHE A 75 -22.42 -5.05 -3.58
C PHE A 75 -22.33 -4.52 -2.15
N HIS A 76 -23.35 -3.79 -1.69
CA HIS A 76 -23.42 -3.39 -0.28
C HIS A 76 -23.45 -4.62 0.65
N ASN A 77 -24.25 -5.65 0.31
CA ASN A 77 -24.27 -6.91 1.04
C ASN A 77 -22.90 -7.60 1.04
N PHE A 78 -22.18 -7.56 -0.08
CA PHE A 78 -20.81 -8.06 -0.18
C PHE A 78 -19.87 -7.31 0.77
N LEU A 79 -19.88 -5.97 0.76
CA LEU A 79 -19.07 -5.15 1.67
C LEU A 79 -19.44 -5.38 3.15
N GLN A 80 -20.71 -5.65 3.46
CA GLN A 80 -21.13 -6.01 4.81
C GLN A 80 -20.54 -7.35 5.29
N ARG A 81 -20.47 -8.36 4.40
CA ARG A 81 -19.83 -9.65 4.73
C ARG A 81 -18.33 -9.52 5.00
N GLN A 82 -17.69 -8.48 4.45
CA GLN A 82 -16.30 -8.13 4.71
C GLN A 82 -16.13 -7.18 5.91
N GLU A 83 -17.21 -6.88 6.65
CA GLU A 83 -17.21 -5.92 7.77
C GLU A 83 -16.76 -4.51 7.37
N LEU A 84 -16.87 -4.15 6.09
CA LEU A 84 -16.58 -2.80 5.60
C LEU A 84 -17.80 -1.89 5.77
N LEU A 85 -19.00 -2.45 5.64
CA LEU A 85 -20.25 -1.78 5.99
C LEU A 85 -20.88 -2.50 7.17
N VAL A 86 -21.44 -1.74 8.11
CA VAL A 86 -22.23 -2.29 9.21
C VAL A 86 -23.53 -1.54 9.35
N LYS A 87 -24.46 -2.08 10.14
CA LYS A 87 -25.70 -1.38 10.49
C LYS A 87 -25.52 -0.67 11.82
N ASP A 88 -25.91 0.60 11.88
CA ASP A 88 -25.99 1.35 13.13
C ASP A 88 -27.17 0.87 14.00
N GLY A 89 -27.36 1.48 15.18
CA GLY A 89 -28.47 1.15 16.07
C GLY A 89 -29.86 1.42 15.49
N ALA A 90 -29.97 2.21 14.42
CA ALA A 90 -31.21 2.48 13.69
C ALA A 90 -31.39 1.57 12.46
N GLY A 91 -30.44 0.68 12.17
CA GLY A 91 -30.43 -0.20 11.02
C GLY A 91 -29.92 0.43 9.72
N LYS A 92 -29.42 1.66 9.75
CA LYS A 92 -28.82 2.35 8.59
C LYS A 92 -27.43 1.77 8.32
N LEU A 93 -27.11 1.59 7.03
CA LEU A 93 -25.76 1.19 6.62
C LEU A 93 -24.77 2.35 6.80
N VAL A 94 -23.70 2.07 7.52
CA VAL A 94 -22.60 3.00 7.81
C VAL A 94 -21.25 2.32 7.53
N PRO A 95 -20.28 3.06 6.98
CA PRO A 95 -18.94 2.53 6.74
C PRO A 95 -18.15 2.39 8.04
N THR A 96 -17.34 1.33 8.13
CA THR A 96 -16.32 1.18 9.16
C THR A 96 -15.11 2.05 8.84
N GLY A 97 -14.21 2.25 9.82
CA GLY A 97 -12.97 2.96 9.58
C GLY A 97 -12.14 2.34 8.44
N LEU A 98 -12.08 1.02 8.35
CA LEU A 98 -11.38 0.35 7.24
C LEU A 98 -12.01 0.66 5.88
N CYS A 99 -13.34 0.73 5.80
CA CYS A 99 -14.04 1.14 4.58
C CYS A 99 -13.71 2.58 4.19
N LEU A 100 -13.67 3.49 5.15
CA LEU A 100 -13.28 4.88 4.91
C LEU A 100 -11.82 5.02 4.52
N LEU A 101 -10.95 4.16 5.04
CA LEU A 101 -9.55 4.12 4.68
C LEU A 101 -9.36 3.66 3.23
N LEU A 102 -10.06 2.60 2.83
CA LEU A 102 -9.98 2.01 1.49
C LEU A 102 -10.70 2.84 0.42
N PHE A 103 -11.88 3.36 0.74
CA PHE A 103 -12.83 3.91 -0.24
C PHE A 103 -13.36 5.30 0.10
N GLY A 104 -13.06 5.87 1.27
CA GLY A 104 -13.54 7.20 1.63
C GLY A 104 -13.00 8.27 0.69
N GLU A 105 -13.81 9.25 0.30
CA GLU A 105 -13.35 10.38 -0.51
C GLU A 105 -12.22 11.17 0.16
N ASN A 106 -12.24 11.22 1.50
CA ASN A 106 -11.22 11.88 2.31
C ASN A 106 -10.82 10.99 3.50
N PRO A 107 -9.97 9.96 3.30
CA PRO A 107 -9.55 9.04 4.36
C PRO A 107 -8.93 9.76 5.57
N ARG A 108 -8.31 10.92 5.32
CA ARG A 108 -7.66 11.75 6.35
C ARG A 108 -8.58 12.35 7.39
N LEU A 109 -9.88 12.40 7.15
CA LEU A 109 -10.85 12.82 8.16
C LEU A 109 -10.98 11.80 9.29
N THR A 110 -10.80 10.51 8.97
CA THR A 110 -10.83 9.42 9.96
C THR A 110 -9.42 9.03 10.39
N TYR A 111 -8.46 9.06 9.46
CA TYR A 111 -7.06 8.71 9.69
C TYR A 111 -6.16 9.87 9.26
N PRO A 112 -5.90 10.88 10.09
CA PRO A 112 -5.00 11.99 9.75
C PRO A 112 -3.64 11.56 9.16
N GLN A 113 -3.19 10.37 9.56
CA GLN A 113 -1.98 9.64 9.18
C GLN A 113 -2.10 8.81 7.88
N ALA A 114 -3.27 8.70 7.26
CA ALA A 114 -3.49 8.07 5.95
C ALA A 114 -2.96 8.97 4.82
N VAL A 115 -1.63 9.05 4.76
CA VAL A 115 -0.89 9.78 3.75
C VAL A 115 0.40 9.02 3.42
N VAL A 116 0.69 8.91 2.14
CA VAL A 116 2.01 8.54 1.64
C VAL A 116 2.72 9.83 1.25
N LYS A 117 3.83 10.13 1.92
CA LYS A 117 4.68 11.28 1.60
C LYS A 117 5.78 10.83 0.66
N ALA A 118 5.95 11.50 -0.46
CA ALA A 118 7.06 11.30 -1.36
C ALA A 118 7.93 12.54 -1.43
N GLU A 119 9.24 12.35 -1.38
CA GLU A 119 10.23 13.42 -1.39
C GLU A 119 11.34 13.07 -2.39
N ILE A 120 11.66 14.01 -3.27
CA ILE A 120 12.78 13.92 -4.22
C ILE A 120 13.90 14.79 -3.68
N ARG A 121 15.06 14.19 -3.44
CA ARG A 121 16.27 14.85 -2.92
C ARG A 121 17.39 14.76 -3.93
N HIS A 122 17.70 15.87 -4.59
CA HIS A 122 18.91 15.98 -5.41
C HIS A 122 19.94 16.85 -4.70
N LYS A 123 21.22 16.60 -4.94
CA LYS A 123 22.28 17.47 -4.44
C LYS A 123 22.11 18.84 -5.12
N ASN A 124 21.81 19.86 -4.32
CA ASN A 124 21.72 21.27 -4.70
C ASN A 124 20.38 21.76 -5.31
N THR A 125 19.27 21.05 -5.10
CA THR A 125 17.92 21.60 -5.39
C THR A 125 17.01 21.50 -4.18
N ASP A 126 16.02 22.38 -4.09
CA ASP A 126 14.95 22.23 -3.09
C ASP A 126 14.22 20.89 -3.29
N PRO A 127 13.87 20.19 -2.20
CA PRO A 127 13.23 18.90 -2.30
C PRO A 127 11.83 19.01 -2.90
N GLY A 128 11.55 18.20 -3.92
CA GLY A 128 10.21 18.06 -4.49
C GLY A 128 9.35 17.21 -3.56
N ILE A 129 8.30 17.77 -2.96
CA ILE A 129 7.43 17.06 -2.01
C ILE A 129 6.06 16.81 -2.66
N LYS A 130 5.58 15.57 -2.56
CA LYS A 130 4.24 15.15 -2.98
C LYS A 130 3.56 14.35 -1.88
N ASP A 131 2.34 14.75 -1.52
CA ASP A 131 1.49 13.99 -0.61
C ASP A 131 0.40 13.25 -1.39
N PHE A 132 0.27 11.95 -1.15
CA PHE A 132 -0.84 11.14 -1.66
C PHE A 132 -1.79 10.82 -0.50
N ASN A 133 -3.02 11.35 -0.60
CA ASN A 133 -4.03 11.32 0.46
C ASN A 133 -5.35 10.68 0.00
N ASP A 134 -5.35 10.08 -1.19
CA ASP A 134 -6.51 9.44 -1.80
C ASP A 134 -6.89 8.13 -1.09
N PRO A 135 -8.10 7.58 -1.33
CA PRO A 135 -8.46 6.22 -0.88
C PRO A 135 -7.37 5.20 -1.24
N LEU A 136 -7.03 4.32 -0.30
CA LEU A 136 -5.85 3.46 -0.41
C LEU A 136 -5.81 2.63 -1.71
N VAL A 137 -6.97 2.22 -2.22
CA VAL A 137 -7.06 1.43 -3.46
C VAL A 137 -6.58 2.19 -4.70
N LEU A 138 -6.62 3.52 -4.69
CA LEU A 138 -6.17 4.38 -5.79
C LEU A 138 -4.66 4.66 -5.72
N LEU A 139 -4.05 4.56 -4.54
CA LEU A 139 -2.67 4.97 -4.31
C LEU A 139 -1.64 4.23 -5.17
N PRO A 140 -1.70 2.90 -5.37
CA PRO A 140 -0.69 2.19 -6.15
C PRO A 140 -0.55 2.72 -7.57
N GLU A 141 -1.66 2.96 -8.28
CA GLU A 141 -1.64 3.47 -9.65
C GLU A 141 -1.20 4.93 -9.71
N LYS A 142 -1.69 5.77 -8.79
CA LYS A 142 -1.30 7.19 -8.71
C LYS A 142 0.20 7.37 -8.41
N ILE A 143 0.73 6.56 -7.49
CA ILE A 143 2.15 6.59 -7.14
C ILE A 143 2.99 6.04 -8.29
N GLU A 144 2.58 4.93 -8.93
CA GLU A 144 3.29 4.40 -10.09
C GLU A 144 3.37 5.41 -11.24
N HIS A 145 2.26 6.10 -11.54
CA HIS A 145 2.25 7.15 -12.56
C HIS A 145 3.22 8.27 -12.21
N TRP A 146 3.17 8.78 -10.99
CA TRP A 146 4.08 9.81 -10.52
C TRP A 146 5.55 9.35 -10.56
N LEU A 147 5.85 8.12 -10.17
CA LEU A 147 7.21 7.56 -10.25
C LEU A 147 7.75 7.57 -11.69
N LYS A 148 6.92 7.26 -12.68
CA LYS A 148 7.31 7.31 -14.10
C LYS A 148 7.58 8.73 -14.61
N GLU A 149 6.97 9.74 -13.98
CA GLU A 149 7.21 11.15 -14.31
C GLU A 149 8.51 11.67 -13.69
N VAL A 150 8.86 11.20 -12.48
CA VAL A 150 9.97 11.76 -11.70
C VAL A 150 11.26 10.94 -11.78
N ILE A 151 11.18 9.64 -12.05
CA ILE A 151 12.37 8.79 -12.25
C ILE A 151 12.86 8.97 -13.68
N PRO A 152 14.13 9.35 -13.90
CA PRO A 152 14.70 9.48 -15.23
C PRO A 152 14.54 8.19 -16.05
N SER A 153 14.02 8.33 -17.26
CA SER A 153 14.00 7.24 -18.25
C SER A 153 15.16 7.40 -19.24
N ILE A 154 15.93 6.35 -19.42
CA ILE A 154 16.86 6.19 -20.55
C ILE A 154 16.03 5.74 -21.75
N ILE A 155 15.97 6.58 -22.79
CA ILE A 155 15.31 6.22 -24.05
C ILE A 155 16.30 5.43 -24.90
N SER A 156 16.09 4.11 -25.03
CA SER A 156 16.83 3.31 -25.99
C SER A 156 16.12 3.32 -27.35
N ARG A 157 16.90 3.43 -28.44
CA ARG A 157 16.44 3.38 -29.85
C ARG A 157 17.09 2.21 -30.61
N GLU A 158 17.47 1.15 -29.91
CA GLU A 158 18.19 0.01 -30.50
C GLU A 158 17.35 -0.79 -31.50
N HIS A 159 16.03 -0.64 -31.43
CA HIS A 159 15.08 -1.20 -32.39
C HIS A 159 14.23 -0.05 -32.93
N PHE A 160 13.63 -0.17 -34.11
CA PHE A 160 12.69 0.84 -34.66
C PHE A 160 11.44 1.10 -33.78
N ALA A 161 11.42 0.61 -32.54
CA ALA A 161 10.45 0.86 -31.49
C ALA A 161 11.11 1.63 -30.33
N ARG A 162 10.41 2.65 -29.81
CA ARG A 162 10.82 3.37 -28.59
C ARG A 162 10.63 2.45 -27.39
N THR A 163 11.70 2.20 -26.64
CA THR A 163 11.63 1.50 -25.34
C THR A 163 12.10 2.47 -24.25
N GLU A 164 11.24 2.71 -23.26
CA GLU A 164 11.59 3.49 -22.07
C GLU A 164 12.19 2.55 -21.02
N ASN A 165 13.47 2.72 -20.73
CA ASN A 165 14.16 1.99 -19.68
C ASN A 165 14.34 2.93 -18.49
N TYR A 166 13.66 2.67 -17.38
CA TYR A 166 13.86 3.45 -16.15
C TYR A 166 15.12 2.99 -15.43
N GLU A 167 15.80 3.91 -14.75
CA GLU A 167 16.96 3.60 -13.91
C GLU A 167 16.65 2.58 -12.81
N TYR A 168 15.40 2.59 -12.33
CA TYR A 168 14.90 1.64 -11.34
C TYR A 168 13.74 0.79 -11.90
N PRO A 169 13.71 -0.53 -11.64
CA PRO A 169 12.58 -1.37 -12.06
C PRO A 169 11.27 -0.97 -11.36
N ILE A 170 10.39 -0.27 -12.09
CA ILE A 170 9.08 0.18 -11.59
C ILE A 170 8.26 -0.95 -10.93
N PRO A 171 8.22 -2.20 -11.44
CA PRO A 171 7.48 -3.28 -10.78
C PRO A 171 7.96 -3.60 -9.36
N VAL A 172 9.25 -3.41 -9.09
CA VAL A 172 9.88 -3.68 -7.78
C VAL A 172 9.53 -2.58 -6.80
N LEU A 173 9.61 -1.32 -7.24
CA LEU A 173 9.18 -0.17 -6.44
C LEU A 173 7.70 -0.27 -6.11
N ARG A 174 6.87 -0.62 -7.09
CA ARG A 174 5.42 -0.84 -6.90
C ARG A 174 5.17 -1.86 -5.79
N GLU A 175 5.85 -3.00 -5.82
CA GLU A 175 5.69 -4.05 -4.82
C GLU A 175 6.15 -3.58 -3.42
N ALA A 176 7.30 -2.91 -3.33
CA ALA A 176 7.80 -2.38 -2.06
C ALA A 176 6.84 -1.34 -1.44
N ILE A 177 6.26 -0.47 -2.28
CA ILE A 177 5.32 0.58 -1.85
C ILE A 177 3.98 -0.03 -1.46
N VAL A 178 3.44 -0.98 -2.24
CA VAL A 178 2.19 -1.68 -1.91
C VAL A 178 2.35 -2.39 -0.58
N ASN A 179 3.46 -3.11 -0.36
CA ASN A 179 3.73 -3.76 0.92
C ASN A 179 3.83 -2.74 2.07
N ALA A 180 4.44 -1.59 1.84
CA ALA A 180 4.51 -0.52 2.83
C ALA A 180 3.13 0.05 3.20
N ILE A 181 2.21 0.18 2.24
CA ILE A 181 0.84 0.67 2.46
C ILE A 181 0.00 -0.40 3.16
N VAL A 182 0.00 -1.63 2.65
CA VAL A 182 -0.83 -2.74 3.16
C VAL A 182 -0.44 -3.16 4.57
N HIS A 183 0.86 -3.19 4.86
CA HIS A 183 1.37 -3.61 6.18
C HIS A 183 1.65 -2.46 7.13
N ARG A 184 1.23 -1.24 6.80
CA ARG A 184 1.33 -0.10 7.71
C ARG A 184 0.48 -0.35 8.95
N ASP A 185 1.04 -0.08 10.12
CA ASP A 185 0.25 -0.01 11.36
C ASP A 185 -0.51 1.33 11.39
N TYR A 186 -1.81 1.28 11.10
CA TYR A 186 -2.63 2.49 11.00
C TYR A 186 -2.97 3.13 12.34
N ASP A 187 -2.70 2.47 13.48
CA ASP A 187 -2.88 3.05 14.81
C ASP A 187 -1.72 3.99 15.21
N ILE A 188 -0.59 3.94 14.49
CA ILE A 188 0.54 4.84 14.73
C ILE A 188 0.25 6.18 14.04
N GLU A 189 -0.36 7.11 14.77
CA GLU A 189 -0.75 8.43 14.27
C GLU A 189 0.44 9.35 13.93
N GLN A 190 1.54 9.25 14.68
CA GLN A 190 2.67 10.18 14.55
C GLN A 190 3.59 9.88 13.36
N ALA A 191 3.36 8.79 12.64
CA ALA A 191 4.23 8.32 11.56
C ALA A 191 3.45 8.05 10.27
N LYS A 192 4.10 8.24 9.12
CA LYS A 192 3.50 8.14 7.79
C LYS A 192 4.33 7.20 6.93
N VAL A 193 3.77 6.71 5.82
CA VAL A 193 4.61 6.07 4.79
C VAL A 193 5.44 7.16 4.13
N TYR A 194 6.73 6.93 3.98
CA TYR A 194 7.64 7.82 3.26
C TYR A 194 8.28 7.11 2.09
N ILE A 195 8.28 7.76 0.94
CA ILE A 195 9.07 7.41 -0.24
C ILE A 195 10.11 8.51 -0.40
N ILE A 196 11.38 8.17 -0.35
CA ILE A 196 12.49 9.11 -0.48
C ILE A 196 13.28 8.69 -1.71
N ILE A 197 13.34 9.56 -2.71
CA ILE A 197 14.09 9.36 -3.95
C ILE A 197 15.36 10.20 -3.86
N GLU A 198 16.50 9.53 -3.83
CA GLU A 198 17.84 10.11 -3.86
C GLU A 198 18.52 9.73 -5.19
N GLU A 199 19.72 10.25 -5.46
CA GLU A 199 20.42 10.02 -6.73
C GLU A 199 20.72 8.52 -6.99
N ASP A 200 21.08 7.78 -5.95
CA ASP A 200 21.56 6.40 -6.01
C ASP A 200 20.68 5.40 -5.25
N ALA A 201 19.60 5.86 -4.62
CA ALA A 201 18.73 5.02 -3.83
C ALA A 201 17.28 5.53 -3.78
N ILE A 202 16.34 4.59 -3.69
CA ILE A 202 14.96 4.86 -3.33
C ILE A 202 14.66 4.14 -2.01
N THR A 203 14.32 4.91 -0.98
CA THR A 203 14.00 4.39 0.35
C THR A 203 12.51 4.46 0.61
N VAL A 204 11.90 3.33 0.97
CA VAL A 204 10.50 3.24 1.41
C VAL A 204 10.46 2.95 2.91
N LYS A 205 9.85 3.83 3.70
CA LYS A 205 9.67 3.68 5.15
C LYS A 205 8.19 3.50 5.46
N SER A 206 7.86 2.47 6.24
CA SER A 206 6.50 2.25 6.73
C SER A 206 6.47 2.16 8.26
N PRO A 207 5.49 2.78 8.94
CA PRO A 207 5.25 2.59 10.37
C PRO A 207 4.79 1.17 10.70
N GLY A 208 5.30 0.64 11.82
CA GLY A 208 4.93 -0.69 12.31
C GLY A 208 6.13 -1.63 12.43
N ALA A 209 5.94 -2.71 13.19
CA ALA A 209 6.91 -3.79 13.24
C ALA A 209 6.71 -4.72 12.03
N PRO A 210 7.78 -5.28 11.45
CA PRO A 210 7.62 -6.30 10.43
C PRO A 210 6.81 -7.46 10.99
N VAL A 211 5.87 -7.97 10.19
CA VAL A 211 5.23 -9.25 10.49
C VAL A 211 6.35 -10.30 10.52
N LYS A 212 6.33 -11.21 11.52
CA LYS A 212 7.36 -12.26 11.62
C LYS A 212 7.53 -12.92 10.25
N PRO A 213 8.76 -13.06 9.75
CA PRO A 213 8.99 -13.70 8.47
C PRO A 213 8.40 -15.10 8.52
N ILE A 214 7.65 -15.45 7.49
CA ILE A 214 7.37 -16.85 7.19
C ILE A 214 8.74 -17.47 6.94
N LYS A 215 9.14 -18.45 7.77
CA LYS A 215 10.45 -19.10 7.65
C LYS A 215 10.69 -19.52 6.21
N TRP A 216 11.85 -19.15 5.66
CA TRP A 216 12.30 -19.57 4.33
C TRP A 216 12.20 -21.11 4.21
N GLY A 217 11.53 -21.60 3.17
CA GLY A 217 11.28 -23.04 2.95
C GLY A 217 9.85 -23.53 3.20
N SER A 218 8.94 -22.67 3.69
CA SER A 218 7.53 -23.00 3.96
C SER A 218 6.65 -23.09 2.71
N TRP A 219 7.02 -22.45 1.60
CA TRP A 219 6.23 -22.42 0.35
C TRP A 219 6.26 -23.72 -0.47
N LYS A 220 7.11 -24.70 -0.12
CA LYS A 220 7.27 -25.95 -0.87
C LYS A 220 6.38 -27.11 -0.41
N LYS A 221 5.49 -26.92 0.58
CA LYS A 221 4.73 -28.03 1.17
C LYS A 221 3.23 -28.11 0.88
N GLU A 222 2.64 -27.17 0.14
CA GLU A 222 1.20 -27.20 -0.15
C GLU A 222 0.83 -27.37 -1.63
N ALA A 223 1.80 -27.72 -2.48
CA ALA A 223 1.55 -27.99 -3.91
C ALA A 223 1.72 -29.47 -4.32
N LEU A 224 1.79 -30.40 -3.35
CA LEU A 224 1.85 -31.84 -3.61
C LEU A 224 1.11 -32.62 -2.52
N GLU A 225 -0.22 -32.54 -2.51
CA GLU A 225 -1.14 -33.65 -2.21
C GLU A 225 -2.36 -33.54 -3.13
#